data_AF-A0A957P7B3-F1
#
_entry.id   AF-A0A957P7B3-F1
#
_cell.length_a   1.000
_cell.length_b   1.000
_cell.length_c   1.000
_cell.angle_alpha   90.00
_cell.angle_beta   90.00
_cell.angle_gamma   90.00
#
_symmetry.space_group_name_H-M   'P 1'
#
loop_
_entity.id
_entity.type
_entity.pdbx_description
1 polymer ?
#
loop_
_entity_poly.entity_id
_entity_poly.type
_entity_poly.pdbx_seq_one_letter_code
_entity_poly.pdbx_strand_id
1 'polypeptide(L)'
;MGHSAPVVVDTTEDDSALGFPDSRKLAVDSQGHLYLAYRKHFKLLRTTRFHVFVAKSIDGGATWRVTNGGRPIEDVGDFVQRVPSIAIDANDVIHVVWYGTDAQFNGAHERQIKYVQSAD
;
A
#
# COMPACT_ATOMS: atom_id res chain seq x y z
N MET A 1 -29.56 0.85 16.01
CA MET A 1 -28.50 0.91 14.98
C MET A 1 -29.03 0.16 13.76
N GLY A 2 -29.38 0.89 12.71
CA GLY A 2 -29.99 0.31 11.51
C GLY A 2 -28.90 -0.15 10.56
N HIS A 3 -28.70 -1.47 10.45
CA HIS A 3 -27.94 -2.03 9.34
C HIS A 3 -28.92 -2.49 8.28
N SER A 4 -28.62 -2.19 7.01
CA SER A 4 -29.37 -2.74 5.89
C SER A 4 -29.23 -4.25 5.86
N ALA A 5 -30.30 -4.95 5.49
CA ALA A 5 -30.24 -6.36 5.19
C ALA A 5 -29.24 -6.59 4.02
N PRO A 6 -28.51 -7.72 4.02
CA PRO A 6 -27.67 -8.09 2.89
C PRO A 6 -28.52 -8.20 1.62
N VAL A 7 -28.00 -7.65 0.52
CA VAL A 7 -28.59 -7.78 -0.82
C VAL A 7 -27.75 -8.79 -1.60
N VAL A 8 -28.39 -9.80 -2.18
CA VAL A 8 -27.74 -10.74 -3.10
C VAL A 8 -27.37 -9.97 -4.36
N VAL A 9 -26.08 -9.93 -4.68
CA VAL A 9 -25.55 -9.25 -5.88
C VAL A 9 -25.51 -10.22 -7.07
N ASP A 10 -25.14 -11.49 -6.85
CA ASP A 10 -25.17 -12.58 -7.85
C ASP A 10 -24.98 -13.96 -7.18
N THR A 11 -25.01 -15.05 -7.95
CA THR A 11 -24.68 -16.43 -7.54
C THR A 11 -23.45 -16.97 -8.26
N THR A 12 -22.70 -17.88 -7.63
CA THR A 12 -21.53 -18.55 -8.22
C THR A 12 -21.48 -20.02 -7.80
N GLU A 13 -20.99 -20.89 -8.69
CA GLU A 13 -20.68 -22.31 -8.40
C GLU A 13 -19.18 -22.51 -8.07
N ASP A 14 -18.36 -21.45 -8.18
CA ASP A 14 -16.94 -21.48 -7.85
C ASP A 14 -16.73 -21.19 -6.35
N ASP A 15 -16.27 -22.20 -5.61
CA ASP A 15 -15.93 -22.11 -4.17
C ASP A 15 -14.79 -21.11 -3.88
N SER A 16 -14.05 -20.70 -4.91
CA SER A 16 -12.98 -19.70 -4.83
C SER A 16 -13.31 -18.42 -5.62
N ALA A 17 -14.58 -18.12 -5.89
CA ALA A 17 -14.98 -16.96 -6.69
C ALA A 17 -14.43 -15.60 -6.19
N LEU A 18 -14.11 -15.51 -4.89
CA LEU A 18 -13.46 -14.36 -4.26
C LEU A 18 -12.14 -14.73 -3.56
N GLY A 19 -11.59 -15.91 -3.85
CA GLY A 19 -10.33 -16.41 -3.29
C GLY A 19 -9.11 -15.80 -3.98
N PHE A 20 -8.02 -15.62 -3.23
CA PHE A 20 -6.73 -15.11 -3.70
C PHE A 20 -6.64 -13.67 -4.25
N PRO A 21 -7.48 -12.68 -3.87
CA PRO A 21 -7.27 -11.32 -4.34
C PRO A 21 -5.95 -10.78 -3.74
N ASP A 22 -5.06 -10.26 -4.59
CA ASP A 22 -3.95 -9.47 -4.08
C ASP A 22 -4.53 -8.23 -3.37
N SER A 23 -3.76 -7.72 -2.42
CA SER A 23 -4.10 -6.50 -1.70
C SER A 23 -4.14 -5.31 -2.65
N ARG A 24 -5.18 -4.48 -2.50
CA ARG A 24 -5.40 -3.25 -3.30
C ARG A 24 -4.12 -2.42 -3.34
N LYS A 25 -3.66 -2.10 -4.57
CA LYS A 25 -2.45 -1.29 -4.83
C LYS A 25 -2.75 0.13 -5.27
N LEU A 26 -3.95 0.40 -5.78
CA LEU A 26 -4.34 1.70 -6.30
C LEU A 26 -5.58 2.22 -5.56
N ALA A 27 -5.54 3.50 -5.18
CA ALA A 27 -6.66 4.23 -4.58
C ALA A 27 -6.82 5.59 -5.26
N VAL A 28 -8.00 6.19 -5.15
CA VAL A 28 -8.34 7.50 -5.70
C VAL A 28 -8.83 8.42 -4.59
N ASP A 29 -8.37 9.67 -4.57
CA ASP A 29 -8.89 10.69 -3.66
C ASP A 29 -10.16 11.37 -4.22
N SER A 30 -10.80 12.23 -3.43
CA SER A 30 -12.03 12.94 -3.80
C SER A 30 -11.86 13.89 -4.99
N GLN A 31 -10.62 14.27 -5.32
CA GLN A 31 -10.27 15.11 -6.46
C GLN A 31 -9.95 14.31 -7.73
N GLY A 32 -9.97 12.97 -7.64
CA GLY A 32 -9.65 12.09 -8.76
C GLY A 32 -8.16 11.81 -8.94
N HIS A 33 -7.30 12.21 -8.00
CA HIS A 33 -5.89 11.85 -8.06
C HIS A 33 -5.70 10.38 -7.70
N LEU A 34 -4.82 9.71 -8.44
CA LEU A 34 -4.53 8.29 -8.26
C LEU A 34 -3.28 8.11 -7.41
N TYR A 35 -3.31 7.15 -6.49
CA TYR A 35 -2.17 6.77 -5.66
C TYR A 35 -1.90 5.29 -5.83
N LEU A 36 -0.67 4.95 -6.21
CA LEU A 36 -0.21 3.58 -6.42
C LEU A 36 0.86 3.20 -5.39
N ALA A 37 0.58 2.23 -4.54
CA ALA A 37 1.51 1.66 -3.59
C ALA A 37 2.20 0.42 -4.16
N TYR A 38 3.53 0.40 -4.15
CA TYR A 38 4.33 -0.68 -4.72
C TYR A 38 5.64 -0.86 -3.95
N ARG A 39 6.37 -1.93 -4.26
CA ARG A 39 7.76 -2.09 -3.81
C ARG A 39 8.71 -2.02 -4.99
N LYS A 40 9.91 -1.51 -4.77
CA LYS A 40 11.02 -1.64 -5.73
C LYS A 40 12.35 -1.76 -5.01
N HIS A 41 13.36 -2.21 -5.76
CA HIS A 41 14.73 -2.12 -5.33
C HIS A 41 15.17 -0.66 -5.23
N PHE A 42 15.70 -0.28 -4.07
CA PHE A 42 16.25 1.04 -3.82
C PHE A 42 17.43 0.92 -2.86
N LYS A 43 18.46 1.72 -3.07
CA LYS A 43 19.61 1.82 -2.16
C LYS A 43 19.35 3.00 -1.22
N LEU A 44 18.92 2.73 0.01
CA LEU A 44 18.61 3.79 0.97
C LEU A 44 19.88 4.30 1.65
N LEU A 45 20.71 3.38 2.18
CA LEU A 45 21.96 3.72 2.85
C LEU A 45 23.16 3.06 2.15
N ARG A 46 23.35 1.75 2.36
CA ARG A 46 24.56 1.02 1.96
C ARG A 46 24.28 -0.03 0.89
N THR A 47 23.13 -0.71 0.98
CA THR A 47 22.76 -1.85 0.13
C THR A 47 21.41 -1.64 -0.53
N THR A 48 21.20 -2.29 -1.68
CA THR A 48 19.92 -2.27 -2.39
C THR A 48 18.98 -3.30 -1.79
N ARG A 49 17.80 -2.86 -1.34
CA ARG A 49 16.75 -3.74 -0.79
C ARG A 49 15.39 -3.36 -1.37
N PHE A 50 14.39 -4.21 -1.13
CA PHE A 50 13.01 -3.86 -1.41
C PHE A 50 12.49 -2.87 -0.37
N HIS A 51 11.97 -1.75 -0.86
CA HIS A 51 11.37 -0.67 -0.09
C HIS A 51 9.97 -0.37 -0.60
N VAL A 52 9.11 0.23 0.23
CA VAL A 52 7.74 0.61 -0.17
C VAL A 52 7.72 2.04 -0.68
N PHE A 53 7.00 2.25 -1.78
CA PHE A 53 6.83 3.56 -2.40
C PHE A 53 5.35 3.80 -2.68
N VAL A 54 5.00 5.08 -2.73
CA VAL A 54 3.73 5.55 -3.30
C VAL A 54 4.06 6.46 -4.48
N ALA A 55 3.31 6.34 -5.57
CA ALA A 55 3.34 7.30 -6.68
C ALA A 55 1.96 7.92 -6.84
N LYS A 56 1.93 9.23 -7.13
CA LYS A 56 0.72 10.02 -7.35
C LYS A 56 0.62 10.40 -8.84
N SER A 57 -0.58 10.29 -9.40
CA SER A 57 -0.95 10.89 -10.68
C SER A 57 -2.08 11.89 -10.47
N ILE A 58 -1.97 13.04 -11.14
CA ILE A 58 -2.99 14.10 -11.11
C ILE A 58 -3.66 14.32 -12.47
N ASP A 59 -3.36 13.47 -13.45
CA ASP A 59 -3.76 13.59 -14.85
C ASP A 59 -4.38 12.27 -15.37
N GLY A 60 -5.12 11.57 -14.51
CA GLY A 60 -5.82 10.34 -14.87
C GLY A 60 -4.89 9.16 -15.19
N GLY A 61 -3.66 9.18 -14.69
CA GLY A 61 -2.67 8.11 -14.88
C GLY A 61 -1.72 8.32 -16.06
N ALA A 62 -1.77 9.47 -16.74
CA ALA A 62 -0.86 9.77 -17.85
C ALA A 62 0.59 10.00 -17.39
N THR A 63 0.78 10.68 -16.25
CA THR A 63 2.08 10.85 -15.60
C THR A 63 2.01 10.52 -14.11
N TRP A 64 3.15 10.07 -13.57
CA TRP A 64 3.27 9.62 -12.19
C TRP A 64 4.49 10.24 -11.53
N ARG A 65 4.31 10.79 -10.33
CA ARG A 65 5.40 11.29 -9.48
C ARG A 65 5.49 10.43 -8.23
N VAL A 66 6.67 9.89 -7.95
CA VAL A 66 6.92 9.19 -6.70
C VAL A 66 6.86 10.20 -5.54
N THR A 67 6.10 9.89 -4.51
CA THR A 67 5.95 10.73 -3.32
C THR A 67 7.25 10.77 -2.51
N ASN A 68 7.26 11.54 -1.42
CA ASN A 68 8.43 11.68 -0.54
C ASN A 68 9.74 12.03 -1.30
N GLY A 69 9.63 12.90 -2.32
CA GLY A 69 10.78 13.30 -3.13
C GLY A 69 11.48 12.16 -3.88
N GLY A 70 10.75 11.09 -4.24
CA GLY A 70 11.34 9.93 -4.91
C GLY A 70 11.93 8.88 -3.98
N ARG A 71 11.69 8.99 -2.67
CA ARG A 71 12.20 8.08 -1.62
C ARG A 71 11.12 7.11 -1.14
N PRO A 72 11.51 6.02 -0.44
CA PRO A 72 10.55 5.14 0.22
C PRO A 72 9.64 5.89 1.20
N ILE A 73 8.46 5.34 1.48
CA ILE A 73 7.55 5.94 2.48
C ILE A 73 7.97 5.61 3.91
N GLU A 74 8.75 4.54 4.08
CA GLU A 74 9.32 4.13 5.37
C GLU A 74 10.76 4.59 5.55
N ASP A 75 11.18 4.78 6.80
CA ASP A 75 12.58 4.98 7.18
C ASP A 75 13.00 3.93 8.21
N VAL A 76 13.38 2.76 7.72
CA VAL A 76 13.77 1.60 8.57
C VAL A 76 15.19 1.13 8.29
N GLY A 77 15.96 1.83 7.46
CA GLY A 77 17.26 1.39 6.95
C GLY A 77 17.16 0.33 5.85
N ASP A 78 18.27 -0.33 5.51
CA ASP A 78 18.34 -1.29 4.39
C ASP A 78 17.74 -2.67 4.76
N PHE A 79 16.43 -2.72 5.01
CA PHE A 79 15.68 -3.93 5.35
C PHE A 79 14.53 -4.18 4.37
N VAL A 80 14.26 -5.45 4.08
CA VAL A 80 13.27 -5.85 3.07
C VAL A 80 11.85 -5.56 3.56
N GLN A 81 11.17 -4.66 2.85
CA GLN A 81 9.74 -4.39 3.00
C GLN A 81 8.94 -5.02 1.84
N ARG A 82 7.71 -5.49 2.12
CA ARG A 82 6.92 -6.29 1.19
C ARG A 82 5.42 -6.02 1.30
N VAL A 83 4.75 -6.28 0.18
CA VAL A 83 3.29 -6.39 0.04
C VAL A 83 2.55 -5.19 0.64
N PRO A 84 2.75 -3.98 0.09
CA PRO A 84 1.96 -2.84 0.53
C PRO A 84 0.50 -2.98 0.10
N SER A 85 -0.40 -2.45 0.90
CA SER A 85 -1.81 -2.22 0.59
C SER A 85 -2.17 -0.78 0.91
N ILE A 86 -3.05 -0.18 0.11
CA ILE A 86 -3.44 1.22 0.22
C ILE A 86 -4.96 1.40 0.27
N ALA A 87 -5.41 2.37 1.06
CA ALA A 87 -6.77 2.91 1.08
C ALA A 87 -6.73 4.43 1.27
N ILE A 88 -7.80 5.12 0.90
CA ILE A 88 -7.99 6.54 1.17
C ILE A 88 -9.32 6.68 1.90
N ASP A 89 -9.35 7.43 3.00
CA ASP A 89 -10.55 7.66 3.80
C ASP A 89 -11.41 8.81 3.26
N ALA A 90 -12.53 9.10 3.92
CA ALA A 90 -13.46 10.15 3.50
C ALA A 90 -12.91 11.59 3.62
N ASN A 91 -11.77 11.77 4.29
CA ASN A 91 -11.09 13.06 4.44
C ASN A 91 -9.86 13.16 3.54
N ASP A 92 -9.75 12.29 2.53
CA ASP A 92 -8.60 12.16 1.64
C ASP A 92 -7.28 11.79 2.36
N VAL A 93 -7.35 11.16 3.53
CA VAL A 93 -6.16 10.63 4.21
C VAL A 93 -5.78 9.30 3.56
N ILE A 94 -4.53 9.22 3.12
CA ILE A 94 -3.95 8.01 2.53
C ILE A 94 -3.47 7.11 3.66
N HIS A 95 -3.86 5.84 3.62
CA HIS A 95 -3.45 4.81 4.58
C HIS A 95 -2.68 3.72 3.84
N VAL A 96 -1.46 3.41 4.29
CA VAL A 96 -0.64 2.33 3.71
C VAL A 96 -0.18 1.36 4.79
N VAL A 97 -0.39 0.07 4.56
CA VAL A 97 0.05 -1.03 5.42
C VAL A 97 0.95 -1.97 4.63
N TRP A 98 2.01 -2.49 5.25
CA TRP A 98 2.94 -3.45 4.64
C TRP A 98 3.57 -4.33 5.73
N TYR A 99 4.48 -5.24 5.35
CA TYR A 99 5.30 -5.94 6.32
C TYR A 99 6.78 -5.98 5.93
N GLY A 100 7.66 -6.15 6.91
CA GLY A 100 9.09 -6.25 6.69
C GLY A 100 9.86 -6.33 8.01
N THR A 101 11.17 -6.53 7.95
CA THR A 101 12.06 -6.45 9.12
C THR A 101 12.60 -5.03 9.30
N ASP A 102 13.33 -4.79 10.38
CA ASP A 102 14.07 -3.56 10.64
C ASP A 102 15.36 -3.85 11.45
N ALA A 103 16.04 -2.80 11.91
CA ALA A 103 17.28 -2.94 12.67
C ALA A 103 17.12 -3.68 14.00
N GLN A 104 15.94 -3.59 14.62
CA GLN A 104 15.69 -4.17 15.93
C GLN A 104 15.24 -5.63 15.83
N PHE A 105 14.43 -5.96 14.82
CA PHE A 105 13.99 -7.33 14.61
C PHE A 105 14.17 -7.75 13.13
N ASN A 106 15.18 -8.59 12.89
CA ASN A 106 15.61 -9.04 11.57
C ASN A 106 15.83 -10.55 11.42
N GLY A 107 15.46 -11.33 12.45
CA GLY A 107 15.44 -12.78 12.41
C GLY A 107 14.40 -13.36 11.44
N ALA A 108 14.51 -14.67 11.19
CA ALA A 108 13.70 -15.38 10.19
C ALA A 108 12.17 -15.24 10.36
N HIS A 109 11.72 -15.02 11.61
CA HIS A 109 10.32 -14.93 12.01
C HIS A 109 9.94 -13.56 12.61
N GLU A 110 10.76 -12.54 12.39
CA GLU A 110 10.63 -11.23 13.04
C GLU A 110 10.04 -10.15 12.13
N ARG A 111 9.30 -10.53 11.10
CA ARG A 111 8.65 -9.56 10.20
C ARG A 111 7.56 -8.82 10.98
N GLN A 112 7.64 -7.50 10.99
CA GLN A 112 6.62 -6.65 11.58
C GLN A 112 5.60 -6.23 10.53
N ILE A 113 4.34 -6.11 10.93
CA ILE A 113 3.34 -5.35 10.17
C ILE A 113 3.55 -3.88 10.49
N LYS A 114 3.60 -3.04 9.46
CA LYS A 114 3.86 -1.60 9.56
C LYS A 114 2.77 -0.81 8.87
N TYR A 115 2.55 0.41 9.35
CA TYR A 115 1.48 1.30 8.92
C TYR A 115 1.98 2.74 8.87
N VAL A 116 1.54 3.49 7.87
CA VAL A 116 1.68 4.95 7.82
C VAL A 116 0.41 5.54 7.24
N GLN A 117 0.15 6.79 7.58
CA GLN A 117 -0.86 7.60 6.92
C GLN A 117 -0.30 8.96 6.53
N SER A 118 -0.88 9.58 5.51
CA SER A 118 -0.62 10.98 5.19
C SER A 118 -1.87 11.72 4.74
N ALA A 119 -1.92 13.00 5.09
CA ALA A 119 -2.94 13.94 4.63
C ALA A 119 -2.38 14.95 3.60
N ASP A 120 -1.13 14.77 3.17
CA ASP A 120 -0.40 15.62 2.22
C ASP A 120 0.07 14.87 0.95
#